data_AF-A0A6C0HFB0-F1
#
_entry.id   AF-A0A6C0HFB0-F1
#
_cell.length_a   1.000
_cell.length_b   1.000
_cell.length_c   1.000
_cell.angle_alpha   90.00
_cell.angle_beta   90.00
_cell.angle_gamma   90.00
#
_symmetry.space_group_name_H-M   'P 1'
#
loop_
_entity.id
_entity.type
_entity.pdbx_description
1 polymer ?
#
loop_
_entity_poly.entity_id
_entity_poly.type
_entity_poly.pdbx_seq_one_letter_code
_entity_poly.pdbx_strand_id
1 'polypeptide(L)'
;MEVPSSLFESFEYALRQEAKRICRDAAKILNLPEKDVEEKVLKSMPKSKLTVIKDNELSYSCPIFMCEKGLTHRCRLPCILGTNRCYKHQTIDYIPEPLEDQVTLTRIQTTKDSLESLWCNELDGSIYNEHSECVGTYKNRKLILYSFEIT
;
A
#
# COMPACT_ATOMS: atom_id res chain seq x y z
N MET A 1 -2.02 -11.51 -3.84
CA MET A 1 -3.26 -11.87 -4.58
C MET A 1 -3.57 -10.73 -5.53
N GLU A 2 -3.70 -11.01 -6.83
CA GLU A 2 -4.12 -10.00 -7.81
C GLU A 2 -5.63 -9.84 -7.75
N VAL A 3 -6.12 -8.61 -7.63
CA VAL A 3 -7.57 -8.32 -7.64
C VAL A 3 -8.08 -8.50 -9.08
N PRO A 4 -9.15 -9.30 -9.31
CA PRO A 4 -9.67 -9.54 -10.65
C PRO A 4 -10.09 -8.24 -11.38
N SER A 5 -9.70 -8.11 -12.64
CA SER A 5 -10.03 -6.94 -13.49
C SER A 5 -11.54 -6.67 -13.59
N SER A 6 -12.37 -7.71 -13.53
CA SER A 6 -13.83 -7.62 -13.58
C SER A 6 -14.46 -6.83 -12.43
N LEU A 7 -13.81 -6.80 -11.25
CA LEU A 7 -14.26 -5.99 -10.12
C LEU A 7 -14.07 -4.50 -10.40
N PHE A 8 -12.97 -4.13 -11.05
CA PHE A 8 -12.70 -2.74 -11.43
C PHE A 8 -13.66 -2.26 -12.52
N GLU A 9 -13.94 -3.10 -13.52
CA GLU A 9 -14.96 -2.80 -14.54
C GLU A 9 -16.34 -2.61 -13.92
N SER A 10 -16.71 -3.47 -12.97
CA SER A 10 -17.98 -3.37 -12.24
C SER A 10 -18.06 -2.07 -11.43
N PHE A 11 -16.95 -1.68 -10.79
CA PHE A 11 -16.87 -0.44 -10.03
C PHE A 11 -16.90 0.80 -10.92
N GLU A 12 -16.17 0.82 -12.05
CA GLU A 12 -16.24 1.87 -13.07
C GLU A 12 -17.67 2.06 -13.59
N TYR A 13 -18.37 0.95 -13.85
CA TYR A 13 -19.76 0.98 -14.26
C TYR A 13 -20.66 1.61 -13.20
N ALA A 14 -20.51 1.21 -11.93
CA ALA A 14 -21.30 1.76 -10.83
C ALA A 14 -21.08 3.27 -10.67
N LEU A 15 -19.84 3.74 -10.70
CA LEU A 15 -19.51 5.16 -10.64
C LEU A 15 -20.15 5.95 -11.79
N ARG A 16 -20.17 5.37 -13.00
CA ARG A 16 -20.78 6.02 -14.17
C ARG A 16 -22.30 6.13 -14.04
N GLN A 17 -22.97 5.12 -13.48
CA GLN A 17 -24.42 5.19 -13.23
C GLN A 17 -24.74 6.23 -12.17
N GLU A 18 -23.92 6.33 -11.13
CA GLU A 18 -24.10 7.31 -10.07
C GLU A 18 -23.88 8.75 -10.58
N ALA A 19 -22.85 8.96 -11.40
CA ALA A 19 -22.62 10.25 -12.04
C ALA A 19 -23.82 10.68 -12.92
N LYS A 20 -24.41 9.75 -13.68
CA LYS A 20 -25.65 10.01 -14.46
C LYS A 20 -26.84 10.36 -13.56
N ARG A 21 -26.98 9.69 -12.42
CA ARG A 21 -28.03 9.98 -11.43
C ARG A 21 -27.90 11.41 -10.92
N ILE A 22 -26.71 11.80 -10.49
CA ILE A 22 -26.41 13.15 -10.00
C ILE A 22 -26.69 14.20 -11.08
N CYS A 23 -26.29 13.95 -12.34
CA CYS A 23 -26.56 14.87 -13.45
C CYS A 23 -28.07 15.09 -13.67
N ARG A 24 -28.88 14.02 -13.59
CA ARG A 24 -30.34 14.12 -13.73
C ARG A 24 -30.97 14.89 -12.57
N ASP A 25 -30.53 14.62 -11.34
CA ASP A 25 -31.05 15.33 -10.16
C ASP A 25 -30.69 16.83 -10.22
N ALA A 26 -29.47 17.17 -10.64
CA ALA A 26 -29.05 18.56 -10.86
C ALA A 26 -29.85 19.24 -11.99
N ALA A 27 -30.10 18.54 -13.10
CA ALA A 27 -30.90 19.06 -14.21
C ALA A 27 -32.33 19.42 -13.78
N LYS A 28 -32.95 18.59 -12.93
CA LYS A 28 -34.28 18.87 -12.36
C LYS A 28 -34.27 20.11 -11.47
N ILE A 29 -33.27 20.24 -10.60
CA ILE A 29 -33.14 21.41 -9.70
C ILE A 29 -33.00 22.70 -10.51
N LEU A 30 -32.27 22.64 -11.63
CA LEU A 30 -31.99 23.79 -12.49
C LEU A 30 -33.03 24.02 -13.60
N ASN A 31 -34.07 23.18 -13.70
CA ASN A 31 -35.04 23.17 -14.80
C ASN A 31 -34.38 23.13 -16.20
N LEU A 32 -33.35 22.29 -16.35
CA LEU A 32 -32.67 22.06 -17.62
C LEU A 32 -33.00 20.68 -18.20
N PRO A 33 -32.92 20.49 -19.53
CA PRO A 33 -33.03 19.17 -20.14
C PRO A 33 -31.94 18.23 -19.63
N GLU A 34 -32.35 17.08 -19.06
CA GLU A 34 -31.44 16.10 -18.47
C GLU A 34 -30.33 15.63 -19.44
N LYS A 35 -30.69 15.41 -20.71
CA LYS A 35 -29.76 14.96 -21.75
C LYS A 35 -28.64 15.97 -22.01
N ASP A 36 -28.95 17.26 -22.02
CA ASP A 36 -27.99 18.31 -22.30
C ASP A 36 -26.98 18.45 -21.15
N VAL A 37 -27.45 18.30 -19.91
CA VAL A 37 -26.60 18.30 -18.72
C VAL A 37 -25.71 17.06 -18.68
N GLU A 38 -26.28 15.87 -18.89
CA GLU A 38 -25.51 14.62 -18.95
C GLU A 38 -24.44 14.67 -20.05
N GLU A 39 -24.79 15.17 -21.24
CA GLU A 39 -23.87 15.26 -22.37
C GLU A 39 -22.75 16.28 -22.11
N LYS A 40 -23.06 17.48 -21.61
CA LYS A 40 -22.05 18.49 -21.30
C LYS A 40 -21.12 18.05 -20.18
N VAL A 41 -21.65 17.47 -19.10
CA VAL A 41 -20.87 17.10 -17.93
C VAL A 41 -20.06 15.83 -18.19
N LEU A 42 -20.67 14.77 -18.72
CA LEU A 42 -19.97 13.49 -18.91
C LEU A 42 -19.06 13.47 -20.13
N LYS A 43 -19.29 14.30 -21.18
CA LYS A 43 -18.33 14.41 -22.30
C LYS A 43 -17.15 15.34 -21.99
N SER A 44 -17.34 16.33 -21.13
CA SER A 44 -16.24 17.21 -20.70
C SER A 44 -15.33 16.57 -19.66
N MET A 45 -15.82 15.54 -18.94
CA MET A 45 -14.94 14.75 -18.08
C MET A 45 -13.97 13.92 -18.94
N PRO A 46 -12.65 14.04 -18.72
CA PRO A 46 -11.70 13.10 -19.31
C PRO A 46 -12.12 11.69 -18.91
N LYS A 47 -11.95 10.71 -19.81
CA LYS A 47 -12.20 9.29 -19.50
C LYS A 47 -11.30 8.89 -18.33
N SER A 48 -11.83 8.97 -17.12
CA SER A 48 -11.14 8.58 -15.90
C SER A 48 -11.03 7.07 -15.93
N LYS A 49 -9.88 6.58 -16.38
CA LYS A 49 -9.53 5.16 -16.30
C LYS A 49 -9.08 4.89 -14.88
N LEU A 50 -9.79 4.03 -14.15
CA LEU A 50 -9.31 3.58 -12.86
C LEU A 50 -8.03 2.80 -13.11
N THR A 51 -6.93 3.32 -12.56
CA THR A 51 -5.62 2.70 -12.72
C THR A 51 -5.26 2.08 -11.38
N VAL A 52 -5.06 0.77 -11.36
CA VAL A 52 -4.56 0.08 -10.18
C VAL A 52 -3.08 0.40 -10.06
N ILE A 53 -2.76 1.35 -9.18
CA ILE A 53 -1.39 1.68 -8.84
C ILE A 53 -0.88 0.53 -7.97
N LYS A 54 0.10 -0.23 -8.48
CA LYS A 54 0.78 -1.24 -7.67
C LYS A 54 1.58 -0.53 -6.58
N ASP A 55 1.72 -1.11 -5.40
CA ASP A 55 2.54 -0.55 -4.30
C ASP A 55 3.98 -0.18 -4.72
N ASN A 56 4.45 -0.81 -5.80
CA ASN A 56 5.77 -0.69 -6.40
C ASN A 56 5.89 0.54 -7.34
N GLU A 57 4.77 1.12 -7.79
CA GLU A 57 4.73 2.30 -8.67
C GLU A 57 4.94 3.58 -7.84
N LEU A 58 6.22 3.86 -7.63
CA LEU A 58 6.79 4.90 -6.77
C LEU A 58 6.25 6.34 -6.94
N SER A 59 5.61 6.66 -8.06
CA SER A 59 5.29 8.06 -8.40
C SER A 59 4.00 8.59 -7.78
N TYR A 60 3.09 7.73 -7.34
CA TYR A 60 1.74 8.15 -6.93
C TYR A 60 1.42 7.91 -5.45
N SER A 61 2.27 7.19 -4.74
CA SER A 61 2.17 6.97 -3.30
C SER A 61 3.23 7.77 -2.56
N CYS A 62 2.91 8.18 -1.33
CA CYS A 62 3.82 8.94 -0.51
C CYS A 62 5.07 8.10 -0.15
N PRO A 63 6.30 8.60 -0.37
CA PRO A 63 7.53 7.84 -0.19
C PRO A 63 7.97 7.76 1.27
N ILE A 64 7.28 8.44 2.21
CA ILE A 64 7.66 8.47 3.63
C ILE A 64 7.51 7.08 4.24
N PHE A 65 8.53 6.65 4.98
CA PHE A 65 8.46 5.45 5.81
C PHE A 65 7.84 5.78 7.17
N MET A 66 6.85 4.98 7.56
CA MET A 66 6.19 5.02 8.86
C MET A 66 6.64 3.80 9.66
N CYS A 67 6.89 3.99 10.96
CA CYS A 67 7.12 2.90 11.89
C CYS A 67 5.88 2.75 12.75
N GLU A 68 5.11 1.69 12.52
CA GLU A 68 3.97 1.33 13.36
C GLU A 68 4.21 -0.06 13.94
N LYS A 69 4.15 -0.18 15.27
CA LYS A 69 4.32 -1.46 15.99
C LYS A 69 5.63 -2.20 15.63
N GLY A 70 6.72 -1.46 15.43
CA GLY A 70 8.03 -2.03 15.08
C GLY A 70 8.18 -2.44 13.61
N LEU A 71 7.16 -2.23 12.77
CA LEU A 71 7.21 -2.48 11.34
C LEU A 71 7.38 -1.17 10.58
N THR A 72 8.55 -1.03 9.95
CA THR A 72 8.84 0.06 9.03
C THR A 72 8.22 -0.25 7.67
N HIS A 73 7.20 0.53 7.28
CA HIS A 73 6.51 0.39 6.01
C HIS A 73 6.32 1.76 5.34
N ARG A 74 6.04 1.80 4.04
CA ARG A 74 5.79 3.08 3.34
C ARG A 74 4.36 3.58 3.55
N CYS A 75 4.21 4.90 3.61
CA CYS A 75 2.92 5.56 3.60
C CYS A 75 2.19 5.27 2.29
N ARG A 76 1.11 4.49 2.35
CA ARG A 76 0.32 4.13 1.17
C ARG A 76 -0.71 5.19 0.74
N LEU A 77 -0.67 6.38 1.34
CA LEU A 77 -1.57 7.47 0.97
C LEU A 77 -1.16 8.09 -0.37
N PRO A 78 -2.12 8.51 -1.20
CA PRO A 78 -1.84 9.13 -2.49
C PRO A 78 -1.12 10.47 -2.30
N CYS A 79 -0.19 10.76 -3.21
CA CYS A 79 0.46 12.07 -3.28
C CYS A 79 -0.55 13.16 -3.68
N ILE A 80 -0.41 14.35 -3.10
CA ILE A 80 -1.15 15.53 -3.58
C ILE A 80 -0.62 15.90 -4.97
N LEU A 81 -1.51 16.28 -5.89
CA LEU A 81 -1.14 16.68 -7.25
C LEU A 81 -0.04 17.76 -7.23
N GLY A 82 1.04 17.51 -7.98
CA GLY A 82 2.19 18.42 -8.03
C GLY A 82 3.17 18.29 -6.85
N THR A 83 2.95 17.34 -5.95
CA THR A 83 3.84 17.04 -4.83
C THR A 83 4.25 15.57 -4.84
N ASN A 84 5.29 15.23 -4.09
CA ASN A 84 5.71 13.86 -3.82
C ASN A 84 5.28 13.37 -2.42
N ARG A 85 4.32 14.03 -1.75
CA ARG A 85 3.88 13.65 -0.39
C ARG A 85 2.35 13.67 -0.28
N CYS A 86 1.81 12.89 0.65
CA CYS A 86 0.37 12.94 0.95
C CYS A 86 0.04 14.13 1.86
N TYR A 87 -1.25 14.44 2.04
CA TYR A 87 -1.71 15.53 2.89
C TYR A 87 -1.28 15.43 4.36
N LYS A 88 -1.04 14.22 4.88
CA LYS A 88 -0.54 14.02 6.25
C LYS A 88 0.95 14.32 6.38
N HIS A 89 1.69 14.17 5.30
CA HIS A 89 3.15 14.24 5.27
C HIS A 89 3.67 15.50 4.55
N GLN A 90 2.78 16.42 4.19
CA GLN A 90 3.12 17.64 3.48
C GLN A 90 3.94 18.62 4.32
N THR A 91 3.69 18.65 5.64
CA THR A 91 4.29 19.60 6.59
C THR A 91 5.30 18.98 7.54
N ILE A 92 5.41 17.66 7.54
CA ILE A 92 6.29 16.93 8.45
C ILE A 92 7.56 16.62 7.69
N ASP A 93 8.62 17.39 7.94
CA ASP A 93 9.98 16.88 7.79
C ASP A 93 10.19 15.89 8.92
N TYR A 94 9.61 14.69 8.75
CA TYR A 94 9.74 13.62 9.71
C TYR A 94 11.17 13.11 9.64
N ILE A 95 12.05 13.75 10.42
CA ILE A 95 13.28 13.14 10.88
C ILE A 95 12.80 12.07 11.86
N PRO A 96 12.89 10.76 11.55
CA PRO A 96 12.57 9.76 12.55
C PRO A 96 13.44 10.06 13.76
N GLU A 97 12.82 10.43 14.89
CA GLU A 97 13.52 10.41 16.16
C GLU A 97 14.07 8.99 16.29
N PRO A 98 15.38 8.83 16.56
CA PRO A 98 15.95 7.51 16.75
C PRO A 98 15.25 6.91 17.96
N LEU A 99 14.29 6.03 17.70
CA LEU A 99 13.72 5.16 18.73
C LEU A 99 14.92 4.49 19.41
N GLU A 100 15.12 4.78 20.70
CA GLU A 100 16.29 4.29 21.45
C GLU A 100 16.36 2.76 21.53
N ASP A 101 15.29 2.07 21.12
CA ASP A 101 15.18 0.60 21.05
C ASP A 101 14.86 0.10 19.63
N GLN A 102 15.60 0.54 18.59
CA GLN A 102 15.45 -0.05 17.25
C GLN A 102 15.95 -1.50 17.23
N VAL A 103 15.00 -2.43 17.31
CA VAL A 103 15.21 -3.84 16.96
C VAL A 103 15.59 -3.91 15.48
N THR A 104 16.88 -4.13 15.22
CA THR A 104 17.39 -4.23 13.85
C THR A 104 17.17 -5.67 13.38
N LEU A 105 16.25 -5.86 12.42
CA LEU A 105 16.00 -7.15 11.78
C LEU A 105 16.83 -7.27 10.49
N THR A 106 17.77 -8.20 10.46
CA THR A 106 18.58 -8.49 9.28
C THR A 106 18.05 -9.72 8.56
N ARG A 107 17.71 -9.58 7.28
CA ARG A 107 17.25 -10.70 6.46
C ARG A 107 18.38 -11.73 6.33
N ILE A 108 18.12 -12.95 6.77
CA ILE A 108 19.04 -14.08 6.59
C ILE A 108 18.97 -14.47 5.11
N GLN A 109 20.12 -14.50 4.44
CA GLN A 109 20.18 -14.89 3.04
C GLN A 109 19.79 -16.36 2.93
N THR A 110 18.57 -16.58 2.46
CA THR A 110 18.07 -17.90 2.13
C THR A 110 18.60 -18.31 0.75
N THR A 111 19.03 -19.57 0.61
CA THR A 111 19.45 -20.13 -0.67
C THR A 111 18.32 -20.05 -1.69
N LYS A 112 18.63 -20.07 -2.99
CA LYS A 112 17.66 -19.92 -4.09
C LYS A 112 16.44 -20.86 -4.01
N ASP A 113 16.55 -21.94 -3.24
CA ASP A 113 15.57 -23.02 -3.17
C ASP A 113 14.67 -22.98 -1.93
N SER A 114 14.89 -22.11 -0.94
CA SER A 114 13.97 -22.02 0.20
C SER A 114 12.91 -20.94 -0.05
N LEU A 115 11.65 -21.37 -0.03
CA LEU A 115 10.47 -20.54 -0.33
C LEU A 115 10.23 -19.43 0.69
N GLU A 116 10.66 -19.65 1.94
CA GLU A 116 10.38 -18.72 3.02
C GLU A 116 11.58 -17.81 3.30
N SER A 117 11.30 -16.51 3.41
CA SER A 117 12.29 -15.55 3.87
C SER A 117 12.39 -15.61 5.38
N LEU A 118 13.60 -15.48 5.91
CA LEU A 118 13.86 -15.48 7.34
C LEU A 118 14.52 -14.17 7.75
N TRP A 119 14.15 -13.66 8.93
CA TRP A 119 14.69 -12.42 9.49
C TRP A 119 15.26 -12.69 10.88
N CYS A 120 16.47 -12.21 11.14
CA CYS A 120 17.13 -12.32 12.45
C CYS A 120 17.04 -10.99 13.19
N ASN A 121 16.60 -11.03 14.44
CA ASN A 121 16.78 -9.94 15.38
C ASN A 121 18.22 -9.95 15.89
N GLU A 122 18.94 -8.86 15.65
CA GLU A 122 20.35 -8.75 16.04
C GLU A 122 20.56 -8.59 17.55
N LEU A 123 19.52 -8.18 18.30
CA LEU A 123 19.62 -7.94 19.74
C LEU A 123 19.58 -9.24 20.56
N ASP A 124 18.67 -10.15 20.23
CA ASP A 124 18.42 -11.39 20.97
C ASP A 124 18.71 -12.67 20.17
N GLY A 125 18.97 -12.54 18.87
CA GLY A 125 19.18 -13.64 17.93
C GLY A 125 17.90 -14.32 17.46
N SER A 126 16.70 -13.85 17.84
CA SER A 126 15.44 -14.50 17.44
C SER A 126 15.25 -14.47 15.93
N ILE A 127 14.78 -15.59 15.35
CA ILE A 127 14.54 -15.75 13.91
C ILE A 127 13.04 -15.78 13.66
N TYR A 128 12.57 -14.99 12.71
CA TYR A 128 11.18 -14.87 12.33
C TYR A 128 10.96 -15.31 10.87
N ASN A 129 9.83 -15.94 10.59
CA ASN A 129 9.33 -16.19 9.24
C ASN A 129 8.52 -14.99 8.71
N GLU A 130 7.94 -15.12 7.51
CA GLU A 130 7.19 -14.03 6.84
C GLU A 130 5.85 -13.72 7.51
N HIS A 131 5.42 -14.59 8.41
CA HIS A 131 4.21 -14.47 9.20
C HIS A 131 4.48 -13.90 10.60
N SER A 132 5.71 -13.48 10.90
CA SER A 132 6.13 -12.97 12.21
C SER A 132 6.10 -14.02 13.33
N GLU A 133 6.13 -15.30 12.98
CA GLU A 133 6.27 -16.38 13.95
C GLU A 133 7.74 -16.60 14.25
N CYS A 134 8.08 -16.71 15.53
CA CYS A 134 9.44 -17.03 15.95
C CYS A 134 9.71 -18.50 15.65
N VAL A 135 10.59 -18.76 14.69
CA VAL A 135 10.93 -20.12 14.21
C VAL A 135 12.24 -20.62 14.80
N GLY A 136 12.94 -19.82 15.58
CA GLY A 136 14.16 -20.25 16.27
C GLY A 136 14.97 -19.09 16.83
N THR A 137 16.17 -19.41 17.32
CA THR A 137 17.12 -18.42 17.85
C THR A 137 18.53 -18.71 17.36
N TYR A 138 19.17 -17.70 16.77
CA TYR A 138 20.53 -17.67 16.31
C TYR A 138 21.50 -17.40 17.47
N LYS A 139 22.15 -18.45 17.99
CA LYS A 139 23.22 -18.31 19.01
C LYS A 139 24.60 -18.42 18.39
N ASN A 140 25.27 -17.27 18.30
CA ASN A 140 26.71 -17.09 18.10
C ASN A 140 27.29 -17.36 16.69
N ARG A 141 28.27 -16.52 16.32
CA ARG A 141 28.90 -16.30 14.98
C ARG A 141 29.67 -17.50 14.37
N LYS A 142 29.42 -18.73 14.81
CA LYS A 142 29.92 -19.96 14.18
C LYS A 142 28.74 -20.87 13.91
N LEU A 143 28.21 -20.73 12.68
CA LEU A 143 27.37 -21.67 11.94
C LEU A 143 27.07 -23.00 12.66
N ILE A 144 25.89 -23.12 13.28
CA ILE A 144 25.10 -24.36 13.31
C ILE A 144 23.61 -23.96 13.35
N LEU A 145 22.90 -24.16 12.23
CA LEU A 145 21.44 -24.25 12.17
C LEU A 145 21.05 -25.55 12.90
N TYR A 146 20.63 -25.46 14.15
CA TYR A 146 20.04 -26.61 14.84
C TYR A 146 18.61 -26.79 14.31
N SER A 147 18.44 -27.85 13.51
CA SER A 147 17.23 -28.65 13.28
C SER A 147 15.86 -27.97 13.45
N PHE A 148 15.13 -27.90 12.33
CA PHE A 148 13.68 -27.71 12.35
C PHE A 148 13.01 -29.05 12.66
N GLU A 149 12.25 -29.14 13.76
CA GLU A 149 11.15 -30.09 13.87
C GLU A 149 9.87 -29.36 13.47
N ILE A 150 9.28 -29.80 12.36
CA ILE A 150 7.95 -29.40 11.92
C ILE A 150 6.98 -30.41 12.53
N THR A 151 6.11 -29.96 13.44
CA THR A 151 4.89 -30.70 13.82
C THR A 151 3.74 -30.31 12.92
#